data_AF-A0A2Z2KIA6-F1
#
_entry.id   AF-A0A2Z2KIA6-F1
#
_cell.length_a   1.000
_cell.length_b   1.000
_cell.length_c   1.000
_cell.angle_alpha   90.00
_cell.angle_beta   90.00
_cell.angle_gamma   90.00
#
_symmetry.space_group_name_H-M   'P 1'
#
loop_
_entity.id
_entity.type
_entity.pdbx_description
1 polymer ?
#
loop_
_entity_poly.entity_id
_entity_poly.type
_entity_poly.pdbx_seq_one_letter_code
_entity_poly.pdbx_strand_id
1 'polypeptide(L)' 'MGTIKVFGLIGLVIGLGFFILSFFGLNIPIVVNTTTYDGTTAALMKLIGIPILALIIGSIVSIFSSFSSNR' A
#
# COMPACT_ATOMS: atom_id res chain seq x y z
N MET A 1 3.97 -2.79 19.81
CA MET A 1 4.27 -2.11 18.53
C MET A 1 2.92 -1.89 17.82
N GLY A 2 2.39 -0.66 17.79
CA GLY A 2 1.00 -0.43 17.37
C GLY A 2 0.72 -0.94 15.95
N THR A 3 -0.34 -1.73 15.77
CA THR A 3 -0.75 -2.42 14.53
C THR A 3 -0.60 -1.54 13.29
N ILE A 4 -1.01 -0.28 13.37
CA ILE A 4 -0.90 0.71 12.29
C ILE A 4 0.55 0.88 11.80
N LYS A 5 1.54 0.90 12.71
CA LYS A 5 2.97 1.04 12.34
C LYS A 5 3.47 -0.16 11.54
N VAL A 6 3.03 -1.37 11.91
CA VAL A 6 3.41 -2.61 11.20
C VAL A 6 2.86 -2.59 9.78
N PHE A 7 1.57 -2.28 9.63
CA PHE A 7 0.94 -2.17 8.31
C PHE A 7 1.56 -1.04 7.46
N GLY A 8 1.86 0.11 8.05
CA GLY A 8 2.55 1.19 7.36
C GLY A 8 3.92 0.77 6.82
N LEU A 9 4.71 0.05 7.63
CA LEU A 9 6.01 -0.47 7.21
C LEU A 9 5.88 -1.51 6.09
N ILE A 10 4.93 -2.43 6.20
CA ILE A 10 4.65 -3.43 5.15
C ILE A 10 4.26 -2.74 3.85
N GLY A 11 3.33 -1.77 3.91
CA GLY A 11 2.90 -1.01 2.75
C GLY A 11 4.05 -0.24 2.09
N LEU A 12 4.94 0.34 2.88
CA LEU A 12 6.14 1.04 2.39
C LEU A 12 7.10 0.07 1.69
N VAL A 13 7.37 -1.09 2.26
CA VAL A 13 8.25 -2.11 1.64
C VAL A 13 7.66 -2.61 0.32
N ILE A 14 6.35 -2.88 0.27
CA ILE A 14 5.69 -3.33 -0.95
C ILE A 14 5.70 -2.22 -2.02
N GLY A 15 5.36 -0.98 -1.65
CA GLY A 15 5.38 0.17 -2.54
C GLY A 15 6.77 0.43 -3.14
N LEU A 16 7.82 0.39 -2.30
CA LEU A 16 9.21 0.47 -2.75
C LEU A 16 9.59 -0.70 -3.65
N GLY A 17 9.14 -1.92 -3.33
CA GLY A 17 9.36 -3.09 -4.16
C GLY A 17 8.84 -2.89 -5.59
N PHE A 18 7.58 -2.45 -5.74
CA PHE A 18 7.02 -2.15 -7.05
C PHE A 18 7.75 -1.01 -7.77
N PHE A 19 8.16 0.02 -7.04
CA PHE A 19 8.91 1.13 -7.61
C PHE A 19 10.28 0.66 -8.14
N ILE A 20 11.01 -0.14 -7.36
CA ILE A 20 12.29 -0.70 -7.77
C ILE A 20 12.13 -1.62 -8.98
N LEU A 21 11.13 -2.49 -8.99
CA LEU A 21 10.84 -3.38 -10.12
C LEU A 21 10.59 -2.60 -11.44
N SER A 22 10.01 -1.41 -11.37
CA SER A 22 9.80 -0.57 -12.55
C SER A 22 11.12 -0.13 -13.21
N PHE A 23 12.19 0.10 -12.44
CA PHE A 23 13.52 0.40 -12.99
C PHE A 23 14.14 -0.78 -13.73
N PHE A 24 13.75 -2.01 -13.39
CA PHE A 24 14.18 -3.22 -14.08
C PHE A 24 13.30 -3.56 -15.29
N GLY A 25 12.42 -2.65 -15.72
CA GLY A 25 11.52 -2.84 -16.86
C GLY A 25 10.26 -3.64 -16.54
N LEU A 26 10.08 -4.05 -15.28
CA LEU A 26 8.89 -4.76 -14.81
C LEU A 26 7.79 -3.76 -14.47
N ASN A 27 7.23 -3.18 -15.54
CA ASN A 27 6.16 -2.20 -15.47
C ASN A 27 4.82 -2.89 -15.28
N ILE A 28 4.26 -2.76 -14.10
CA ILE A 28 2.91 -3.24 -13.82
C ILE A 28 1.99 -2.02 -13.97
N PRO A 29 1.02 -2.01 -14.90
CA PRO A 29 0.06 -0.93 -15.02
C PRO A 29 -0.76 -0.78 -13.74
N ILE A 30 -1.34 0.40 -13.54
CA ILE A 30 -2.40 0.61 -12.55
C ILE A 30 -3.58 1.27 -13.24
N VAL A 31 -4.77 0.73 -13.00
CA VAL A 31 -6.01 1.32 -13.50
C VAL A 31 -6.63 2.09 -12.35
N VAL A 32 -6.85 3.39 -12.55
CA VAL A 32 -7.62 4.22 -11.63
C VAL A 32 -8.85 4.71 -12.38
N ASN A 33 -10.01 4.24 -11.92
CA ASN A 33 -11.29 4.45 -12.58
C ASN A 33 -11.28 3.93 -14.03
N THR A 34 -11.28 4.82 -15.02
CA THR A 34 -11.27 4.51 -16.45
C THR A 34 -9.90 4.73 -17.12
N THR A 35 -8.91 5.18 -16.35
CA THR A 35 -7.61 5.57 -16.88
C THR A 35 -6.54 4.55 -16.46
N THR A 36 -5.86 3.99 -17.44
CA THR A 36 -4.67 3.16 -17.22
C THR A 36 -3.44 4.05 -17.18
N TYR A 37 -2.67 3.92 -16.10
CA TYR A 37 -1.37 4.55 -15.94
C TYR A 37 -0.29 3.49 -16.12
N ASP A 38 0.78 3.88 -16.82
CA ASP A 38 1.91 3.03 -17.15
C ASP A 38 3.25 3.66 -16.75
N GLY A 39 4.30 2.84 -16.81
CA GLY A 39 5.68 3.23 -16.57
C GLY A 39 5.90 3.90 -15.21
N THR A 40 6.72 4.95 -15.18
CA THR A 40 7.10 5.67 -13.96
C THR A 40 5.88 6.25 -13.23
N THR A 41 4.87 6.72 -13.97
CA THR A 41 3.65 7.27 -13.36
C THR A 41 2.91 6.21 -12.55
N ALA A 42 2.75 5.00 -13.11
CA ALA A 42 2.17 3.87 -12.39
C ALA A 42 3.00 3.48 -11.16
N ALA A 43 4.32 3.48 -11.29
CA ALA A 43 5.24 3.13 -10.21
C ALA A 43 5.16 4.12 -9.03
N LEU A 44 5.12 5.43 -9.31
CA LEU A 44 4.96 6.47 -8.29
C LEU A 44 3.59 6.39 -7.61
N MET A 45 2.53 6.13 -8.38
CA MET A 45 1.18 5.93 -7.84
C MET A 45 1.13 4.73 -6.90
N LYS A 46 1.82 3.62 -7.21
CA LYS A 46 1.94 2.45 -6.31
C LYS A 46 2.78 2.74 -5.08
N LEU A 47 3.87 3.46 -5.23
CA LEU A 47 4.75 3.85 -4.13
C LEU A 47 4.01 4.64 -3.06
N ILE A 48 3.05 5.49 -3.46
CA ILE A 48 2.25 6.31 -2.54
C ILE A 48 0.97 5.57 -2.11
N GLY A 49 0.26 4.96 -3.06
CA GLY A 49 -1.05 4.35 -2.83
C GLY A 49 -0.99 3.11 -1.95
N ILE A 50 0.01 2.24 -2.11
CA ILE A 50 0.12 1.00 -1.34
C ILE A 50 0.35 1.28 0.16
N PRO A 51 1.26 2.18 0.58
CA PRO A 51 1.39 2.57 1.99
C PRO A 51 0.10 3.13 2.58
N ILE A 52 -0.62 3.99 1.85
CA ILE A 52 -1.88 4.57 2.31
C ILE A 52 -2.93 3.46 2.52
N LEU A 53 -3.10 2.57 1.54
CA LEU A 53 -4.02 1.43 1.66
C LEU A 53 -3.67 0.53 2.84
N ALA A 54 -2.39 0.25 3.05
CA ALA A 54 -1.94 -0.55 4.18
C ALA A 54 -2.26 0.14 5.52
N LEU A 55 -2.05 1.45 5.65
CA LEU A 55 -2.43 2.21 6.84
C LEU A 55 -3.94 2.18 7.11
N ILE A 56 -4.77 2.28 6.06
CA ILE A 56 -6.23 2.16 6.18
C ILE A 56 -6.60 0.77 6.72
N ILE A 57 -6.06 -0.29 6.11
CA ILE A 57 -6.29 -1.67 6.56
C ILE A 57 -5.81 -1.85 8.01
N GLY A 58 -4.62 -1.37 8.35
CA GLY A 58 -4.09 -1.46 9.70
C GLY A 58 -4.95 -0.71 10.72
N SER A 59 -5.56 0.40 10.33
CA SER A 59 -6.50 1.16 11.17
C SER A 59 -7.79 0.40 11.39
N ILE A 60 -8.36 -0.19 10.33
CA ILE A 60 -9.54 -1.05 10.40
C ILE A 60 -9.29 -2.22 11.34
N VAL A 61 -8.20 -2.96 11.14
CA VAL A 61 -7.81 -4.11 12.00
C VAL A 61 -7.66 -3.67 13.45
N SER A 62 -7.02 -2.53 13.70
CA SER A 62 -6.83 -2.01 15.06
C SER A 62 -8.15 -1.67 15.76
N ILE A 63 -9.15 -1.17 15.03
CA ILE A 63 -10.48 -0.86 15.58
C ILE A 63 -11.19 -2.17 15.97
N PHE A 64 -11.21 -3.15 15.06
CA PHE A 64 -11.86 -4.44 15.30
C PHE A 64 -11.20 -5.23 16.43
N SER A 65 -9.87 -5.20 16.54
CA SER A 65 -9.17 -5.86 17.65
C SER A 65 -9.52 -5.22 19.00
N SER A 66 -9.65 -3.89 19.06
CA SER A 66 -10.03 -3.18 20.29
C SER A 66 -11.47 -3.50 20.69
N PHE A 67 -12.38 -3.62 19.74
CA PHE A 67 -13.76 -4.01 20.02
C PHE A 67 -13.86 -5.46 20.51
N SER A 68 -13.09 -6.37 19.90
CA SER A 68 -13.04 -7.78 20.32
C SER A 68 -12.43 -7.98 21.70
N SER A 69 -11.47 -7.15 22.10
CA SER A 69 -10.81 -7.26 23.41
C SER A 69 -11.65 -6.73 24.58
N ASN A 70 -12.68 -5.92 24.30
CA ASN A 70 -13.58 -5.35 25.31
C ASN A 70 -14.83 -6.21 25.58
N ARG A 71 -14.93 -7.40 24.96
CA ARG A 71 -15.94 -8.43 25.25
C ARG A 71 -15.28 -9.57 26.02
#